data_AF-A0A7L2SBT3-F1
#
_entry.id   AF-A0A7L2SBT3-F1
#
_cell.length_a   1.000
_cell.length_b   1.000
_cell.length_c   1.000
_cell.angle_alpha   90.00
_cell.angle_beta   90.00
_cell.angle_gamma   90.00
#
_symmetry.space_group_name_H-M   'P 1'
#
loop_
_entity.id
_entity.type
_entity.pdbx_description
1 polymer ?
#
loop_
_entity_poly.entity_id
_entity_poly.type
_entity_poly.pdbx_seq_one_letter_code
_entity_poly.pdbx_strand_id
1 'polypeptide(L)'
;RLFDVGGQRSERKKWIHCFEDVTAIIFCVALSGYDQVLHEDETTNRMHESLKLFDSICNNKWFTDTSIILFLNKKDIFEEKIKKSPLSICFPEYTGPNAFTEAVAYIQTQYESKNKSSNKEIYTHITCATDTNNIQFVFDAVTDVIIA
;
A
#
# COMPACT_ATOMS: atom_id res chain seq x y z
N ARG A 1 11.11 -12.78 -11.47
CA ARG A 1 12.00 -11.61 -11.69
C ARG A 1 11.34 -10.41 -11.03
N LEU A 2 12.10 -9.51 -10.41
CA LEU A 2 11.54 -8.29 -9.80
C LEU A 2 11.69 -7.12 -10.76
N PHE A 3 10.60 -6.38 -11.00
CA PHE A 3 10.57 -5.16 -11.80
C PHE A 3 10.10 -4.01 -10.91
N ASP A 4 10.93 -2.99 -10.75
CA ASP A 4 10.53 -1.76 -10.06
C ASP A 4 9.91 -0.79 -11.07
N VAL A 5 8.72 -0.28 -10.75
CA VAL A 5 7.97 0.64 -11.61
C VAL A 5 7.65 1.92 -10.83
N GLY A 6 7.96 3.07 -11.42
CA GLY A 6 7.72 4.37 -10.79
C GLY A 6 6.23 4.60 -10.51
N GLY A 7 5.89 4.96 -9.26
CA GLY A 7 4.51 5.25 -8.82
C GLY A 7 3.98 6.65 -9.16
N GLN A 8 4.86 7.55 -9.64
CA GLN A 8 4.50 8.92 -10.02
C GLN A 8 3.54 8.92 -11.21
N ARG A 9 2.61 9.90 -11.25
CA ARG A 9 1.55 9.95 -12.27
C ARG A 9 2.09 9.91 -13.71
N SER A 10 3.24 10.53 -13.97
CA SER A 10 3.92 10.54 -15.28
C SER A 10 4.44 9.16 -15.72
N GLU A 11 4.82 8.31 -14.76
CA GLU A 11 5.47 7.01 -15.02
C GLU A 11 4.46 5.87 -15.24
N ARG A 12 3.22 6.03 -14.74
CA ARG A 12 2.18 4.98 -14.80
C ARG A 12 1.81 4.53 -16.23
N LYS A 13 1.98 5.40 -17.24
CA LYS A 13 1.75 5.03 -18.65
C LYS A 13 2.70 3.93 -19.15
N LYS A 14 3.86 3.77 -18.51
CA LYS A 14 4.89 2.79 -18.89
C LYS A 14 4.63 1.40 -18.29
N TRP A 15 3.70 1.30 -17.34
CA TRP A 15 3.45 0.05 -16.61
C TRP A 15 2.95 -1.09 -17.49
N ILE A 16 2.31 -0.78 -18.62
CA ILE A 16 1.79 -1.78 -19.57
C ILE A 16 2.86 -2.77 -20.05
N HIS A 17 4.13 -2.36 -20.06
CA HIS A 17 5.26 -3.21 -20.45
C HIS A 17 5.59 -4.30 -19.42
N CYS A 18 4.97 -4.26 -18.23
CA CYS A 18 5.20 -5.19 -17.14
C CYS A 18 3.98 -6.07 -16.83
N PHE A 19 2.94 -6.06 -17.68
CA PHE A 19 1.63 -6.68 -17.37
C PHE A 19 1.49 -8.14 -17.81
N GLU A 20 2.49 -8.72 -18.48
CA GLU A 20 2.49 -10.13 -18.87
C GLU A 20 3.19 -10.99 -17.81
N ASP A 21 2.60 -12.16 -17.50
CA ASP A 21 3.13 -13.19 -16.59
C ASP A 21 3.52 -12.69 -15.18
N VAL A 22 2.74 -11.77 -14.62
CA VAL A 22 2.94 -11.27 -13.25
C VAL A 22 2.45 -12.30 -12.23
N THR A 23 3.39 -12.89 -11.49
CA THR A 23 3.10 -13.84 -10.40
C THR A 23 2.42 -13.14 -9.21
N ALA A 24 2.94 -12.00 -8.79
CA ALA A 24 2.41 -11.23 -7.67
C ALA A 24 2.76 -9.75 -7.83
N ILE A 25 1.96 -8.89 -7.23
CA ILE A 25 2.20 -7.45 -7.16
C ILE A 25 2.60 -7.08 -5.73
N ILE A 26 3.72 -6.38 -5.58
CA ILE A 26 4.08 -5.74 -4.31
C ILE A 26 3.66 -4.29 -4.39
N PHE A 27 2.69 -3.89 -3.56
CA PHE A 27 2.22 -2.51 -3.49
C PHE A 27 2.71 -1.83 -2.21
N CYS A 28 3.56 -0.82 -2.36
CA CYS A 28 4.16 -0.11 -1.23
C CYS A 28 3.40 1.18 -0.89
N VAL A 29 2.82 1.22 0.30
CA VAL A 29 2.14 2.38 0.90
C VAL A 29 3.07 3.09 1.87
N ALA A 30 3.14 4.41 1.81
CA ALA A 30 3.77 5.20 2.86
C ALA A 30 2.74 5.57 3.94
N LEU A 31 2.77 4.88 5.10
CA LEU A 31 1.88 5.16 6.23
C LEU A 31 1.96 6.64 6.64
N SER A 32 3.18 7.18 6.70
CA SER A 32 3.46 8.58 7.01
C SER A 32 2.85 9.63 6.06
N GLY A 33 2.19 9.22 4.97
CA GLY A 33 1.57 10.11 3.98
C GLY A 33 0.16 10.60 4.32
N TYR A 34 -0.45 10.13 5.41
CA TYR A 34 -1.85 10.46 5.77
C TYR A 34 -2.10 11.96 6.01
N ASP A 35 -1.10 12.71 6.43
CA ASP A 35 -1.17 14.15 6.69
C ASP A 35 -0.31 14.95 5.70
N GLN A 36 -0.01 14.38 4.53
CA GLN A 36 0.80 15.01 3.48
C GLN A 36 0.01 15.16 2.19
N VAL A 37 0.36 16.17 1.41
CA VAL A 37 -0.13 16.37 0.03
C VAL A 37 0.90 15.92 -1.01
N LEU A 38 0.44 15.58 -2.21
CA LEU A 38 1.30 15.26 -3.35
C LEU A 38 2.24 16.42 -3.65
N HIS A 39 3.43 16.11 -4.14
CA HIS A 39 4.36 17.17 -4.55
C HIS A 39 3.93 17.79 -5.90
N GLU A 40 3.25 17.00 -6.74
CA GLU A 40 2.86 17.39 -8.09
C GLU A 40 1.72 18.43 -8.13
N ASP A 41 0.85 18.48 -7.13
CA ASP A 41 -0.31 19.39 -7.09
C ASP A 41 -0.54 20.11 -5.75
N GLU A 42 0.27 19.81 -4.71
CA GLU A 42 0.24 20.41 -3.37
C GLU A 42 -1.15 20.45 -2.68
N THR A 43 -2.11 19.69 -3.18
CA THR A 43 -3.51 19.76 -2.76
C THR A 43 -4.11 18.39 -2.50
N THR A 44 -3.74 17.39 -3.29
CA THR A 44 -4.23 16.02 -3.12
C THR A 44 -3.51 15.33 -1.97
N ASN A 45 -4.24 14.82 -0.98
CA ASN A 45 -3.66 13.99 0.08
C ASN A 45 -2.98 12.73 -0.50
N ARG A 46 -1.74 12.45 -0.07
CA ARG A 46 -0.93 11.34 -0.60
C ARG A 46 -1.56 9.97 -0.38
N MET A 47 -2.17 9.76 0.79
CA MET A 47 -2.80 8.49 1.11
C MET A 47 -4.08 8.27 0.30
N HIS A 48 -4.87 9.33 0.05
CA HIS A 48 -6.01 9.26 -0.86
C HIS A 48 -5.62 8.95 -2.31
N GLU A 49 -4.55 9.56 -2.82
CA GLU A 49 -4.01 9.20 -4.14
C GLU A 49 -3.55 7.73 -4.18
N SER A 50 -2.87 7.27 -3.13
CA SER A 50 -2.40 5.89 -2.99
C SER A 50 -3.57 4.90 -2.95
N LEU A 51 -4.65 5.19 -2.22
CA LEU A 51 -5.87 4.38 -2.19
C LEU A 51 -6.55 4.31 -3.56
N LYS A 52 -6.62 5.43 -4.29
CA LYS A 52 -7.16 5.47 -5.66
C LYS A 52 -6.32 4.61 -6.61
N LEU A 53 -5.00 4.71 -6.51
CA LEU A 53 -4.09 3.89 -7.31
C LEU A 53 -4.26 2.40 -6.98
N PHE A 54 -4.30 2.05 -5.70
CA PHE A 54 -4.51 0.69 -5.24
C PHE A 54 -5.83 0.11 -5.76
N ASP A 55 -6.95 0.85 -5.66
CA ASP A 55 -8.24 0.43 -6.22
C ASP A 55 -8.16 0.12 -7.73
N SER A 56 -7.40 0.93 -8.48
CA SER A 56 -7.21 0.73 -9.92
C SER A 56 -6.37 -0.50 -10.28
N ILE A 57 -5.39 -0.86 -9.44
CA ILE A 57 -4.52 -2.04 -9.65
C ILE A 57 -5.25 -3.29 -9.18
N CYS A 58 -5.78 -3.25 -7.96
CA CYS A 58 -6.45 -4.38 -7.31
C CYS A 58 -7.60 -4.92 -8.15
N ASN A 59 -8.32 -4.02 -8.83
CA ASN A 59 -9.48 -4.36 -9.66
C ASN A 59 -9.17 -4.33 -11.17
N ASN A 60 -7.91 -4.31 -11.58
CA ASN A 60 -7.55 -4.34 -12.99
C ASN A 60 -7.78 -5.73 -13.57
N LYS A 61 -8.43 -5.82 -14.74
CA LYS A 61 -8.67 -7.08 -15.46
C LYS A 61 -7.40 -7.89 -15.73
N TRP A 62 -6.27 -7.22 -15.96
CA TRP A 62 -4.97 -7.86 -16.20
C TRP A 62 -4.41 -8.55 -14.96
N PHE A 63 -4.90 -8.17 -13.78
CA PHE A 63 -4.43 -8.67 -12.51
C PHE A 63 -5.49 -9.46 -11.77
N THR A 64 -6.58 -9.90 -12.41
CA THR A 64 -7.73 -10.54 -11.74
C THR A 64 -7.28 -11.66 -10.80
N ASP A 65 -6.42 -12.55 -11.30
CA ASP A 65 -5.91 -13.72 -10.57
C ASP A 65 -4.50 -13.50 -9.98
N THR A 66 -3.99 -12.27 -10.03
CA THR A 66 -2.67 -11.92 -9.47
C THR A 66 -2.80 -11.59 -7.99
N SER A 67 -2.06 -12.30 -7.14
CA SER A 67 -1.98 -12.01 -5.71
C SER A 67 -1.31 -10.66 -5.43
N ILE A 68 -1.74 -10.00 -4.36
CA ILE A 68 -1.20 -8.69 -3.97
C ILE A 68 -0.60 -8.76 -2.58
N ILE A 69 0.65 -8.35 -2.48
CA ILE A 69 1.37 -8.16 -1.22
C ILE A 69 1.37 -6.66 -0.93
N LEU A 70 0.69 -6.25 0.14
CA LEU A 70 0.55 -4.86 0.55
C LEU A 70 1.56 -4.51 1.64
N PHE A 71 2.49 -3.61 1.34
CA PHE A 71 3.44 -3.10 2.31
C PHE A 71 3.00 -1.76 2.87
N LEU A 72 2.60 -1.77 4.14
CA LEU A 72 2.38 -0.57 4.94
C LEU A 72 3.73 -0.12 5.51
N ASN A 73 4.45 0.68 4.73
CA ASN A 73 5.84 1.05 4.98
C ASN A 73 5.96 2.39 5.73
N LYS A 74 7.17 2.70 6.20
CA LYS A 74 7.51 3.89 7.02
C LYS A 74 6.80 3.89 8.38
N LYS A 75 6.67 2.71 8.99
CA LYS A 75 6.04 2.53 10.31
C LYS A 75 6.71 3.38 11.39
N ASP A 76 8.04 3.50 11.31
CA ASP A 76 8.89 4.32 12.18
C ASP A 76 8.50 5.80 12.16
N ILE A 77 8.34 6.36 10.96
CA ILE A 77 7.91 7.76 10.80
C ILE A 77 6.46 7.92 11.22
N PHE A 78 5.60 6.95 10.90
CA PHE A 78 4.19 7.00 11.25
C PHE A 78 3.95 7.00 12.76
N GLU A 79 4.68 6.14 13.50
CA GLU A 79 4.58 6.01 14.95
C GLU A 79 4.86 7.34 15.69
N GLU A 80 5.81 8.13 15.19
CA GLU A 80 6.11 9.44 15.76
C GLU A 80 5.10 10.52 15.35
N LYS A 81 4.56 10.43 14.12
CA LYS A 81 3.61 11.42 13.60
C LYS A 81 2.23 11.29 14.22
N ILE A 82 1.71 10.07 14.39
CA ILE A 82 0.34 9.85 14.88
C ILE A 82 0.13 10.42 16.29
N LYS A 83 1.20 10.52 17.10
CA LYS A 83 1.20 11.17 18.42
C LYS A 83 0.92 12.68 18.36
N LYS A 84 1.11 13.32 17.20
CA LYS A 84 1.08 14.79 17.01
C LYS A 84 0.01 15.25 16.03
N SER A 85 -0.28 14.42 15.03
CA SER A 85 -1.18 14.72 13.92
C SER A 85 -2.26 13.62 13.87
N PRO A 86 -3.55 13.95 14.07
CA PRO A 86 -4.58 12.93 14.17
C PRO A 86 -4.86 12.28 12.82
N LEU A 87 -5.21 10.99 12.83
CA LEU A 87 -5.55 10.26 11.60
C LEU A 87 -6.78 10.86 10.88
N SER A 88 -7.64 11.56 11.62
CA SER A 88 -8.84 12.22 11.10
C SER A 88 -8.57 13.33 10.08
N ILE A 89 -7.33 13.81 9.94
CA ILE A 89 -6.92 14.68 8.83
C ILE A 89 -7.08 13.96 7.47
N CYS A 90 -6.79 12.67 7.44
CA CYS A 90 -6.98 11.84 6.25
C CYS A 90 -8.37 11.23 6.21
N PHE A 91 -8.84 10.70 7.34
CA PHE A 91 -10.08 9.93 7.44
C PHE A 91 -11.01 10.57 8.47
N PRO A 92 -11.79 11.60 8.12
CA PRO A 92 -12.66 12.33 9.05
C PRO A 92 -13.61 11.42 9.86
N GLU A 93 -13.97 10.27 9.31
CA GLU A 93 -14.81 9.23 9.90
C GLU A 93 -14.08 8.34 10.94
N TYR A 94 -12.76 8.47 11.09
CA TYR A 94 -11.99 7.72 12.07
C TYR A 94 -12.27 8.22 13.49
N THR A 95 -12.88 7.38 14.32
CA THR A 95 -13.20 7.69 15.73
C THR A 95 -12.29 6.95 16.73
N GLY A 96 -11.28 6.23 16.26
CA GLY A 96 -10.34 5.50 17.10
C GLY A 96 -9.30 6.40 17.78
N PRO A 97 -8.50 5.85 18.70
CA PRO A 97 -7.42 6.60 19.33
C PRO A 97 -6.29 6.90 18.33
N ASN A 98 -5.57 8.01 18.52
CA ASN A 98 -4.35 8.31 17.75
C ASN A 98 -3.16 7.48 18.27
N ALA A 99 -3.33 6.16 18.31
CA ALA A 99 -2.35 5.18 18.71
C ALA A 99 -1.94 4.35 17.50
N PHE A 100 -0.67 3.93 17.48
CA PHE A 100 -0.06 3.28 16.33
C PHE A 100 -0.86 2.06 15.87
N THR A 101 -1.19 1.14 16.78
CA THR A 101 -1.84 -0.13 16.48
C THR A 101 -3.21 0.07 15.82
N GLU A 102 -4.07 0.89 16.43
CA GLU A 102 -5.43 1.14 15.96
C GLU A 102 -5.44 1.94 14.66
N ALA A 103 -4.52 2.90 14.52
CA ALA A 103 -4.43 3.71 13.32
C ALA A 103 -3.90 2.90 12.12
N VAL A 104 -2.90 2.04 12.31
CA VAL A 104 -2.42 1.13 11.26
C VAL A 104 -3.49 0.12 10.87
N ALA A 105 -4.17 -0.50 11.84
CA ALA A 105 -5.26 -1.45 11.57
C ALA A 105 -6.40 -0.81 10.76
N TYR A 106 -6.71 0.46 11.06
CA TYR A 106 -7.69 1.21 10.29
C TYR A 106 -7.22 1.44 8.86
N ILE A 107 -5.98 1.93 8.67
CA ILE A 107 -5.41 2.14 7.33
C ILE A 107 -5.40 0.83 6.54
N GLN A 108 -5.00 -0.28 7.15
CA GLN A 108 -5.04 -1.61 6.54
C GLN A 108 -6.45 -1.94 6.01
N THR A 109 -7.47 -1.78 6.84
CA THR A 109 -8.88 -1.99 6.46
C THR A 109 -9.28 -1.11 5.26
N GLN A 110 -8.81 0.14 5.19
CA GLN A 110 -9.10 1.03 4.07
C GLN A 110 -8.55 0.51 2.73
N TYR A 111 -7.38 -0.13 2.74
CA TYR A 111 -6.82 -0.76 1.54
C TYR A 111 -7.52 -2.08 1.22
N GLU A 112 -7.68 -2.96 2.20
CA GLU A 112 -8.31 -4.28 2.00
C GLU A 112 -9.75 -4.15 1.50
N SER A 113 -10.49 -3.13 1.94
CA SER A 113 -11.85 -2.85 1.45
C SER A 113 -11.93 -2.43 -0.03
N LYS A 114 -10.81 -2.14 -0.70
CA LYS A 114 -10.77 -1.86 -2.15
C LYS A 114 -10.79 -3.13 -2.99
N ASN A 115 -10.55 -4.29 -2.40
CA ASN A 115 -10.64 -5.56 -3.11
C ASN A 115 -12.10 -5.92 -3.38
N LYS A 116 -12.48 -5.95 -4.65
CA LYS A 116 -13.84 -6.34 -5.07
C LYS A 116 -13.92 -7.80 -5.50
N SER A 117 -12.80 -8.52 -5.52
CA SER A 117 -12.75 -9.94 -5.86
C SER A 117 -12.86 -10.79 -4.60
N SER A 118 -13.73 -11.80 -4.63
CA SER A 118 -13.84 -12.79 -3.55
C SER A 118 -12.68 -13.79 -3.52
N ASN A 119 -11.93 -13.90 -4.61
CA ASN A 119 -10.91 -14.95 -4.81
C ASN A 119 -9.48 -14.40 -4.73
N LYS A 120 -9.34 -13.08 -4.64
CA LYS A 120 -8.04 -12.41 -4.55
C LYS A 120 -7.71 -12.19 -3.09
N GLU A 121 -6.56 -12.68 -2.65
CA GLU A 121 -6.04 -12.39 -1.31
C GLU A 121 -5.08 -11.19 -1.34
N ILE A 122 -5.15 -10.38 -0.28
CA ILE A 122 -4.20 -9.30 -0.01
C ILE A 122 -3.41 -9.68 1.22
N TYR A 123 -2.10 -9.85 1.06
CA TYR A 123 -1.18 -10.17 2.15
C TYR A 123 -0.56 -8.87 2.67
N THR A 124 -1.04 -8.41 3.81
CA THR A 124 -0.63 -7.11 4.38
C THR A 124 0.52 -7.27 5.37
N HIS A 125 1.55 -6.43 5.20
CA HIS A 125 2.72 -6.41 6.07
C HIS A 125 3.13 -4.98 6.44
N ILE A 126 3.46 -4.79 7.71
CA ILE A 126 3.87 -3.49 8.25
C ILE A 126 5.39 -3.44 8.26
N THR A 127 5.97 -2.60 7.41
CA THR A 127 7.41 -2.59 7.12
C THR A 127 8.07 -1.25 7.48
N CYS A 128 9.39 -1.30 7.66
CA CYS A 128 10.23 -0.11 7.74
C CYS A 128 11.36 -0.29 6.74
N ALA A 129 11.44 0.53 5.69
CA ALA A 129 12.41 0.35 4.59
C ALA A 129 13.87 0.25 5.03
N THR A 130 14.25 0.83 6.17
CA THR A 130 15.61 0.74 6.73
C THR A 130 15.87 -0.54 7.52
N ASP A 131 14.84 -1.36 7.75
CA ASP A 131 14.97 -2.70 8.32
C ASP A 131 15.45 -3.65 7.21
N THR A 132 16.73 -3.99 7.25
CA THR A 132 17.42 -4.84 6.26
C THR A 132 16.87 -6.28 6.16
N ASN A 133 15.92 -6.66 7.02
CA ASN A 133 15.21 -7.93 6.93
C ASN A 133 14.05 -7.93 5.92
N ASN A 134 13.71 -6.78 5.32
CA ASN A 134 12.57 -6.65 4.40
C ASN A 134 12.69 -7.51 3.13
N ILE A 135 13.89 -7.78 2.62
CA ILE A 135 14.04 -8.61 1.42
C ILE A 135 13.69 -10.07 1.75
N GLN A 136 14.15 -10.59 2.89
CA GLN A 136 13.76 -11.93 3.35
C GLN A 136 12.25 -12.00 3.55
N PHE A 137 11.68 -10.96 4.15
CA PHE A 137 10.23 -10.80 4.32
C PHE A 137 9.45 -10.86 2.98
N VAL A 138 9.93 -10.16 1.95
CA VAL A 138 9.38 -10.23 0.58
C VAL A 138 9.47 -11.65 0.03
N PHE A 139 10.63 -12.30 0.18
CA PHE A 139 10.84 -13.66 -0.32
C PHE A 139 9.93 -14.67 0.38
N ASP A 140 9.78 -14.57 1.70
CA ASP A 140 8.92 -15.46 2.48
C ASP A 140 7.44 -15.25 2.10
N ALA A 141 6.98 -13.99 2.01
CA ALA A 141 5.62 -13.67 1.58
C ALA A 141 5.33 -14.14 0.14
N VAL A 142 6.28 -14.00 -0.79
CA VAL A 142 6.15 -14.52 -2.16
C VAL A 142 6.17 -16.05 -2.18
N THR A 143 6.94 -16.69 -1.32
CA THR A 143 7.02 -18.16 -1.22
C THR A 143 5.70 -18.74 -0.72
N ASP A 144 5.10 -18.15 0.30
CA ASP A 144 3.81 -18.58 0.84
C ASP A 144 2.69 -18.45 -0.21
N VAL A 145 2.70 -17.37 -1.01
CA VAL A 145 1.74 -17.17 -2.11
C VAL A 145 1.91 -18.17 -3.25
N ILE A 146 3.15 -18.64 -3.51
CA ILE A 146 3.43 -19.59 -4.61
C ILE A 146 3.16 -21.04 -4.18
N ILE A 147 3.22 -21.35 -2.88
CA ILE A 147 3.04 -22.72 -2.35
C ILE A 147 1.59 -23.00 -1.90
N ALA A 148 0.77 -21.97 -1.68
CA ALA A 148 -0.67 -22.08 -1.44
C ALA A 148 -1.47 -22.45 -2.70
#